data_AF-A0A7W4GGM5-F1
#
_entry.id   AF-A0A7W4GGM5-F1
#
_cell.length_a   1.000
_cell.length_b   1.000
_cell.length_c   1.000
_cell.angle_alpha   90.00
_cell.angle_beta   90.00
_cell.angle_gamma   90.00
#
_symmetry.space_group_name_H-M   'P 1'
#
loop_
_entity.id
_entity.type
_entity.pdbx_description
1 polymer ?
#
loop_
_entity_poly.entity_id
_entity_poly.type
_entity_poly.pdbx_seq_one_letter_code
_entity_poly.pdbx_strand_id
1 'polypeptide(L)'
;MHTRTDETSRSSAISEHYQQVTIIGNAHGDWQPAEMGHTFIFNATEHDADSVINICNGPYAGSHQAFVVSNSLDDNQLVSLLTEVGETLDSQLNCWPSSGLVTILLMSLMAKQVNVQRMSLLPSLARPNDMPASEHLPCMVHNWLGERRIALGLQLTSNNIQWPELFVDDASTLLIHDVEPVDINPFEILLSDAVRRRQNDVLTPDNSDPQFKIAQRLALQVTTEQPDNLDVQYALLAALSNLPSVQWLTYANQSDLIMAESLFYNQYPQTASYWYLIDNQASQYLDTIRHHLAYCQQVIALTAKQSHTDRQSIG
;
A
#
# COMPACT_ATOMS: atom_id res chain seq x y z
N MET A 1 -16.91 -19.36 41.72
CA MET A 1 -15.91 -18.30 41.96
C MET A 1 -14.61 -18.78 41.33
N HIS A 2 -14.47 -18.64 40.00
CA HIS A 2 -13.28 -19.06 39.27
C HIS A 2 -12.68 -17.82 38.59
N THR A 3 -11.53 -17.41 39.15
CA THR A 3 -10.34 -16.83 38.51
C THR A 3 -10.52 -16.17 37.14
N ARG A 4 -10.53 -14.83 37.15
CA ARG A 4 -10.47 -13.95 35.97
C ARG A 4 -9.30 -12.94 36.10
N THR A 5 -8.19 -13.37 36.70
CA THR A 5 -7.11 -12.47 37.18
C THR A 5 -5.77 -12.62 36.45
N ASP A 6 -5.61 -13.57 35.52
CA ASP A 6 -4.30 -13.82 34.88
C ASP A 6 -4.10 -13.21 33.48
N GLU A 7 -5.16 -12.81 32.77
CA GLU A 7 -5.01 -12.22 31.43
C GLU A 7 -4.64 -10.72 31.47
N THR A 8 -5.15 -9.99 32.46
CA THR A 8 -4.91 -8.55 32.61
C THR A 8 -3.51 -8.21 33.12
N SER A 9 -2.87 -9.09 33.89
CA SER A 9 -1.51 -8.86 34.41
C SER A 9 -0.41 -9.12 33.39
N ARG A 10 -0.63 -10.05 32.44
CA ARG A 10 0.31 -10.34 31.35
C ARG A 10 0.25 -9.30 30.22
N SER A 11 -0.96 -8.80 29.90
CA SER A 11 -1.12 -7.71 28.92
C SER A 11 -0.40 -6.43 29.37
N SER A 12 -0.40 -6.11 30.67
CA SER A 12 0.34 -4.94 31.17
C SER A 12 1.86 -5.13 31.14
N ALA A 13 2.36 -6.34 31.39
CA ALA A 13 3.80 -6.64 31.39
C ALA A 13 4.44 -6.49 29.98
N ILE A 14 3.70 -6.83 28.93
CA ILE A 14 4.18 -6.73 27.54
C ILE A 14 4.13 -5.28 27.05
N SER A 15 3.09 -4.51 27.42
CA SER A 15 3.05 -3.07 27.14
C SER A 15 4.15 -2.32 27.90
N GLU A 16 4.51 -2.78 29.11
CA GLU A 16 5.68 -2.25 29.82
C GLU A 16 7.00 -2.56 29.10
N HIS A 17 7.11 -3.71 28.42
CA HIS A 17 8.32 -4.11 27.70
C HIS A 17 8.60 -3.28 26.44
N TYR A 18 7.56 -2.84 25.73
CA TYR A 18 7.68 -2.04 24.50
C TYR A 18 7.53 -0.53 24.76
N GLN A 19 8.35 0.06 25.65
CA GLN A 19 8.27 1.52 25.88
C GLN A 19 8.57 2.34 24.62
N GLN A 20 9.70 2.05 23.99
CA GLN A 20 10.15 2.71 22.76
C GLN A 20 10.48 1.63 21.73
N VAL A 21 9.92 1.82 20.55
CA VAL A 21 10.07 0.87 19.44
C VAL A 21 10.52 1.63 18.21
N THR A 22 11.51 1.07 17.50
CA THR A 22 11.91 1.52 16.17
C THR A 22 11.60 0.42 15.17
N ILE A 23 10.92 0.74 14.08
CA ILE A 23 10.55 -0.19 13.03
C ILE A 23 11.30 0.23 11.77
N ILE A 24 12.10 -0.67 11.22
CA ILE A 24 12.97 -0.38 10.08
C ILE A 24 12.51 -1.23 8.89
N GLY A 25 12.07 -0.56 7.83
CA GLY A 25 11.67 -1.20 6.58
C GLY A 25 12.85 -1.56 5.68
N ASN A 26 12.51 -2.19 4.56
CA ASN A 26 13.48 -2.76 3.62
C ASN A 26 13.92 -1.80 2.50
N ALA A 27 13.60 -0.50 2.56
CA ALA A 27 14.07 0.46 1.57
C ALA A 27 15.60 0.57 1.58
N HIS A 28 16.27 0.88 0.46
CA HIS A 28 17.75 0.92 0.40
C HIS A 28 18.39 1.90 1.41
N GLY A 29 19.68 1.70 1.69
CA GLY A 29 20.47 2.53 2.59
C GLY A 29 20.98 1.77 3.81
N ASP A 30 21.95 2.36 4.51
CA ASP A 30 22.48 1.81 5.75
C ASP A 30 21.49 2.04 6.90
N TRP A 31 21.52 1.13 7.86
CA TRP A 31 20.76 1.26 9.10
C TRP A 31 21.55 0.70 10.27
N GLN A 32 21.17 1.09 11.47
CA GLN A 32 21.68 0.56 12.73
C GLN A 32 20.51 0.35 13.70
N PRO A 33 20.58 -0.65 14.58
CA PRO A 33 19.61 -0.80 15.66
C PRO A 33 19.51 0.48 16.50
N ALA A 34 18.33 0.76 17.03
CA ALA A 34 18.15 1.88 17.95
C ALA A 34 18.92 1.64 19.26
N GLU A 35 19.54 2.69 19.79
CA GLU A 35 20.29 2.65 21.06
C GLU A 35 19.38 2.38 22.27
N MET A 36 18.08 2.70 22.15
CA MET A 36 17.09 2.55 23.21
C MET A 36 15.86 1.78 22.72
N GLY A 37 15.38 0.88 23.58
CA GLY A 37 14.19 0.08 23.31
C GLY A 37 14.47 -1.07 22.34
N HIS A 38 13.44 -1.47 21.61
CA HIS A 38 13.51 -2.58 20.66
C HIS A 38 13.46 -2.08 19.22
N THR A 39 14.17 -2.78 18.34
CA THR A 39 14.15 -2.55 16.90
C THR A 39 13.47 -3.72 16.21
N PHE A 40 12.50 -3.47 15.35
CA PHE A 40 11.86 -4.50 14.52
C PHE A 40 12.36 -4.38 13.08
N ILE A 41 12.77 -5.52 12.51
CA ILE A 41 13.22 -5.64 11.13
C ILE A 41 12.53 -6.81 10.43
N PHE A 42 12.61 -6.83 9.09
CA PHE A 42 11.76 -7.70 8.28
C PHE A 42 12.49 -8.55 7.23
N ASN A 43 12.04 -9.80 7.09
CA ASN A 43 12.45 -10.73 6.04
C ASN A 43 13.97 -10.93 5.99
N ALA A 44 14.60 -10.71 4.83
CA ALA A 44 16.02 -10.98 4.59
C ALA A 44 17.00 -10.04 5.32
N THR A 45 16.50 -9.16 6.20
CA THR A 45 17.34 -8.44 7.15
C THR A 45 17.30 -9.20 8.47
N GLU A 46 18.33 -9.99 8.73
CA GLU A 46 18.54 -10.65 10.03
C GLU A 46 19.62 -9.90 10.81
N HIS A 47 19.43 -9.79 12.12
CA HIS A 47 20.40 -9.21 13.03
C HIS A 47 20.40 -9.95 14.37
N ASP A 48 21.60 -10.24 14.87
CA ASP A 48 21.82 -11.10 16.04
C ASP A 48 21.77 -10.36 17.39
N ALA A 49 21.34 -9.09 17.40
CA ALA A 49 21.34 -8.31 18.64
C ALA A 49 20.06 -8.60 19.41
N ASP A 50 20.16 -8.80 20.72
CA ASP A 50 19.01 -9.12 21.59
C ASP A 50 17.93 -8.02 21.56
N SER A 51 18.29 -6.77 21.28
CA SER A 51 17.34 -5.66 21.13
C SER A 51 16.65 -5.62 19.76
N VAL A 52 17.01 -6.52 18.83
CA VAL A 52 16.47 -6.59 17.48
C VAL A 52 15.57 -7.80 17.32
N ILE A 53 14.30 -7.54 17.10
CA ILE A 53 13.25 -8.53 16.86
C ILE A 53 13.15 -8.73 15.35
N ASN A 54 13.43 -9.95 14.88
CA ASN A 54 13.34 -10.29 13.46
C ASN A 54 11.93 -10.84 13.17
N ILE A 55 11.23 -10.24 12.20
CA ILE A 55 9.93 -10.71 11.73
C ILE A 55 10.07 -11.17 10.28
N CYS A 56 9.69 -12.40 9.99
CA CYS A 56 9.68 -12.94 8.65
C CYS A 56 8.28 -13.38 8.25
N ASN A 57 7.89 -13.16 6.99
CA ASN A 57 6.67 -13.73 6.45
C ASN A 57 6.77 -15.26 6.52
N GLY A 58 5.77 -15.93 7.11
CA GLY A 58 5.83 -17.37 7.36
C GLY A 58 6.04 -18.22 6.11
N PRO A 59 5.29 -18.02 5.00
CA PRO A 59 5.53 -18.73 3.75
C PRO A 59 6.95 -18.51 3.19
N TYR A 60 7.52 -17.32 3.37
CA TYR A 60 8.90 -17.02 2.96
C TYR A 60 9.92 -17.80 3.80
N ALA A 61 9.63 -18.01 5.08
CA ALA A 61 10.44 -18.82 6.00
C ALA A 61 10.13 -20.33 5.91
N GLY A 62 9.25 -20.79 5.02
CA GLY A 62 8.83 -22.19 4.93
C GLY A 62 7.96 -22.65 6.11
N SER A 63 7.36 -21.72 6.85
CA SER A 63 6.46 -21.99 7.99
C SER A 63 4.99 -22.01 7.56
N HIS A 64 4.17 -22.76 8.30
CA HIS A 64 2.70 -22.74 8.17
C HIS A 64 2.04 -21.60 8.95
N GLN A 65 2.77 -20.91 9.82
CA GLN A 65 2.28 -19.72 10.53
C GLN A 65 2.27 -18.51 9.60
N ALA A 66 1.53 -17.45 9.96
CA ALA A 66 1.52 -16.21 9.19
C ALA A 66 2.86 -15.46 9.28
N PHE A 67 3.49 -15.49 10.45
CA PHE A 67 4.78 -14.85 10.73
C PHE A 67 5.71 -15.82 11.47
N VAL A 68 7.01 -15.63 11.29
CA VAL A 68 8.06 -16.21 12.13
C VAL A 68 8.75 -15.06 12.84
N VAL A 69 8.84 -15.15 14.16
CA VAL A 69 9.44 -14.13 15.03
C VAL A 69 10.61 -14.75 15.77
N SER A 70 11.67 -13.96 15.98
CA SER A 70 12.76 -14.31 16.89
C SER A 70 13.20 -13.10 17.70
N ASN A 71 13.87 -13.39 18.82
CA ASN A 71 14.45 -12.41 19.75
C ASN A 71 13.43 -11.49 20.42
N SER A 72 12.16 -11.90 20.52
CA SER A 72 11.19 -11.20 21.37
C SER A 72 11.08 -11.87 22.75
N LEU A 73 10.41 -11.20 23.69
CA LEU A 73 10.16 -11.76 25.02
C LEU A 73 9.34 -13.06 24.99
N ASP A 74 8.38 -13.15 24.06
CA ASP A 74 7.56 -14.33 23.80
C ASP A 74 7.18 -14.35 22.31
N ASP A 75 7.99 -15.07 21.53
CA ASP A 75 7.84 -15.15 20.06
C ASP A 75 6.47 -15.71 19.66
N ASN A 76 5.95 -16.70 20.39
CA ASN A 76 4.66 -17.32 20.06
C ASN A 76 3.51 -16.34 20.29
N GLN A 77 3.56 -15.60 21.39
CA GLN A 77 2.55 -14.60 21.67
C GLN A 77 2.60 -13.45 20.66
N LEU A 78 3.79 -12.98 20.30
CA LEU A 78 3.94 -11.93 19.31
C LEU A 78 3.44 -12.39 17.92
N VAL A 79 3.74 -13.63 17.49
CA VAL A 79 3.15 -14.21 16.27
C VAL A 79 1.63 -14.21 16.33
N SER A 80 1.03 -14.61 17.45
CA SER A 80 -0.44 -14.61 17.61
C SER A 80 -1.03 -13.22 17.46
N LEU A 81 -0.43 -12.20 18.09
CA LEU A 81 -0.91 -10.82 18.04
C LEU A 81 -0.74 -10.22 16.64
N LEU A 82 0.39 -10.45 15.98
CA LEU A 82 0.61 -10.03 14.59
C LEU A 82 -0.40 -10.68 13.65
N THR A 83 -0.73 -11.96 13.86
CA THR A 83 -1.72 -12.69 13.05
C THR A 83 -3.11 -12.08 13.19
N GLU A 84 -3.56 -11.81 14.42
CA GLU A 84 -4.87 -11.18 14.68
C GLU A 84 -5.00 -9.79 14.02
N VAL A 85 -3.92 -8.98 14.11
CA VAL A 85 -3.85 -7.69 13.43
C VAL A 85 -3.88 -7.88 11.90
N GLY A 86 -3.16 -8.89 11.39
CA GLY A 86 -3.13 -9.23 9.97
C GLY A 86 -4.52 -9.57 9.42
N GLU A 87 -5.27 -10.44 10.10
CA GLU A 87 -6.64 -10.83 9.74
C GLU A 87 -7.60 -9.62 9.73
N THR A 88 -7.44 -8.72 10.70
CA THR A 88 -8.23 -7.48 10.77
C THR A 88 -7.96 -6.57 9.56
N LEU A 89 -6.71 -6.43 9.16
CA LEU A 89 -6.28 -5.59 8.04
C LEU A 89 -6.65 -6.20 6.68
N ASP A 90 -6.63 -7.52 6.54
CA ASP A 90 -6.99 -8.21 5.30
C ASP A 90 -8.38 -7.80 4.80
N SER A 91 -9.36 -7.74 5.71
CA SER A 91 -10.72 -7.28 5.40
C SER A 91 -10.80 -5.83 4.89
N GLN A 92 -9.86 -4.97 5.28
CA GLN A 92 -9.82 -3.56 4.89
C GLN A 92 -9.03 -3.29 3.61
N LEU A 93 -8.10 -4.20 3.29
CA LEU A 93 -7.21 -4.11 2.13
C LEU A 93 -7.68 -4.97 0.96
N ASN A 94 -8.55 -5.96 1.23
CA ASN A 94 -8.89 -7.06 0.34
C ASN A 94 -7.67 -7.87 -0.12
N CYS A 95 -6.61 -7.88 0.70
CA CYS A 95 -5.41 -8.68 0.51
C CYS A 95 -4.64 -8.79 1.83
N TRP A 96 -3.83 -9.85 1.97
CA TRP A 96 -2.98 -10.01 3.14
C TRP A 96 -1.96 -8.85 3.27
N PRO A 97 -1.90 -8.17 4.44
CA PRO A 97 -1.04 -7.00 4.64
C PRO A 97 0.44 -7.36 4.69
N SER A 98 1.29 -6.36 4.46
CA SER A 98 2.72 -6.46 4.74
C SER A 98 3.01 -6.61 6.24
N SER A 99 4.06 -7.38 6.57
CA SER A 99 4.58 -7.49 7.95
C SER A 99 4.87 -6.12 8.58
N GLY A 100 5.29 -5.14 7.77
CA GLY A 100 5.58 -3.78 8.21
C GLY A 100 4.35 -3.07 8.76
N LEU A 101 3.26 -3.01 8.00
CA LEU A 101 2.03 -2.36 8.46
C LEU A 101 1.43 -3.05 9.69
N VAL A 102 1.41 -4.39 9.69
CA VAL A 102 0.90 -5.19 10.83
C VAL A 102 1.66 -4.84 12.10
N THR A 103 3.00 -4.77 12.03
CA THR A 103 3.85 -4.46 13.18
C THR A 103 3.65 -3.02 13.64
N ILE A 104 3.54 -2.06 12.72
CA ILE A 104 3.31 -0.65 13.07
C ILE A 104 1.96 -0.49 13.77
N LEU A 105 0.90 -1.11 13.26
CA LEU A 105 -0.42 -1.06 13.89
C LEU A 105 -0.38 -1.67 15.29
N LEU A 106 0.19 -2.87 15.44
CA LEU A 106 0.31 -3.52 16.75
C LEU A 106 1.10 -2.64 17.73
N MET A 107 2.27 -2.13 17.32
CA MET A 107 3.11 -1.30 18.18
C MET A 107 2.49 0.06 18.48
N SER A 108 1.66 0.61 17.60
CA SER A 108 0.94 1.86 17.89
C SER A 108 -0.01 1.73 19.08
N LEU A 109 -0.52 0.52 19.34
CA LEU A 109 -1.42 0.20 20.46
C LEU A 109 -0.64 -0.15 21.74
N MET A 110 0.54 -0.74 21.60
CA MET A 110 1.29 -1.31 22.73
C MET A 110 2.38 -0.39 23.26
N ALA A 111 3.01 0.40 22.39
CA ALA A 111 4.20 1.17 22.70
C ALA A 111 3.91 2.64 23.01
N LYS A 112 4.70 3.23 23.92
CA LYS A 112 4.58 4.67 24.22
C LYS A 112 5.12 5.54 23.09
N GLN A 113 6.10 5.03 22.35
CA GLN A 113 6.70 5.72 21.21
C GLN A 113 7.07 4.71 20.12
N VAL A 114 6.63 4.99 18.89
CA VAL A 114 6.95 4.22 17.68
C VAL A 114 7.66 5.15 16.70
N ASN A 115 8.88 4.79 16.31
CA ASN A 115 9.61 5.47 15.25
C ASN A 115 9.67 4.55 14.05
N VAL A 116 9.37 5.06 12.86
CA VAL A 116 9.40 4.28 11.62
C VAL A 116 10.44 4.89 10.69
N GLN A 117 11.29 4.02 10.14
CA GLN A 117 12.39 4.39 9.25
C GLN A 117 12.45 3.43 8.06
N ARG A 118 13.04 3.89 6.96
CA ARG A 118 13.22 3.15 5.70
C ARG A 118 11.94 2.46 5.21
N MET A 119 10.78 3.08 5.39
CA MET A 119 9.49 2.49 5.03
C MET A 119 8.50 3.53 4.53
N SER A 120 8.48 3.84 3.24
CA SER A 120 7.45 4.74 2.70
C SER A 120 6.09 4.06 2.47
N LEU A 121 6.02 2.73 2.54
CA LEU A 121 4.93 1.92 1.98
C LEU A 121 4.63 2.26 0.50
N LEU A 122 5.64 2.74 -0.24
CA LEU A 122 5.51 3.08 -1.66
C LEU A 122 6.68 2.51 -2.48
N PRO A 123 7.02 1.20 -2.36
CA PRO A 123 8.09 0.62 -3.17
C PRO A 123 7.76 0.75 -4.66
N SER A 124 8.77 1.04 -5.49
CA SER A 124 8.54 1.23 -6.93
C SER A 124 7.98 -0.02 -7.59
N LEU A 125 7.02 0.17 -8.49
CA LEU A 125 6.52 -0.86 -9.40
C LEU A 125 7.23 -0.81 -10.76
N ALA A 126 8.14 0.13 -10.98
CA ALA A 126 8.91 0.22 -12.21
C ALA A 126 9.85 -0.98 -12.33
N ARG A 127 9.64 -1.80 -13.37
CA ARG A 127 10.49 -2.97 -13.61
C ARG A 127 11.83 -2.56 -14.20
N PRO A 128 12.94 -3.18 -13.78
CA PRO A 128 14.21 -3.06 -14.50
C PRO A 128 14.08 -3.54 -15.94
N ASN A 129 14.76 -2.88 -16.88
CA ASN A 129 14.68 -3.20 -18.31
C ASN A 129 15.15 -4.63 -18.64
N ASP A 130 16.00 -5.21 -17.80
CA ASP A 130 16.56 -6.55 -17.92
C ASP A 130 15.75 -7.64 -17.20
N MET A 131 14.68 -7.26 -16.47
CA MET A 131 13.84 -8.21 -15.75
C MET A 131 12.93 -9.01 -16.72
N PRO A 132 13.03 -10.36 -16.76
CA PRO A 132 12.18 -11.18 -17.63
C PRO A 132 10.69 -11.12 -17.26
N ALA A 133 9.80 -11.20 -18.25
CA ALA A 133 8.35 -11.19 -18.02
C ALA A 133 7.83 -12.35 -17.14
N SER A 134 8.59 -13.45 -17.05
CA SER A 134 8.29 -14.57 -16.15
C SER A 134 8.58 -14.27 -14.67
N GLU A 135 9.31 -13.20 -14.38
CA GLU A 135 9.62 -12.77 -13.02
C GLU A 135 8.71 -11.60 -12.61
N HIS A 136 8.39 -11.54 -11.33
CA HIS A 136 7.58 -10.48 -10.75
C HIS A 136 8.36 -9.71 -9.69
N LEU A 137 8.11 -8.40 -9.59
CA LEU A 137 8.62 -7.59 -8.50
C LEU A 137 8.10 -8.12 -7.14
N PRO A 138 8.95 -8.32 -6.14
CA PRO A 138 8.51 -8.80 -4.82
C PRO A 138 7.46 -7.90 -4.16
N CYS A 139 7.47 -6.60 -4.47
CA CYS A 139 6.51 -5.65 -3.94
C CYS A 139 5.11 -5.78 -4.55
N MET A 140 4.89 -6.45 -5.67
CA MET A 140 3.55 -6.43 -6.28
C MET A 140 2.50 -7.23 -5.49
N VAL A 141 2.88 -8.00 -4.47
CA VAL A 141 1.95 -8.88 -3.75
C VAL A 141 1.09 -8.19 -2.68
N HIS A 142 1.38 -6.92 -2.38
CA HIS A 142 0.68 -6.15 -1.35
C HIS A 142 -0.04 -4.94 -1.94
N ASN A 143 -1.21 -4.62 -1.40
CA ASN A 143 -1.95 -3.39 -1.70
C ASN A 143 -1.28 -2.18 -1.01
N TRP A 144 -0.13 -1.74 -1.52
CA TRP A 144 0.63 -0.63 -0.94
C TRP A 144 -0.15 0.68 -0.83
N LEU A 145 -1.01 0.99 -1.81
CA LEU A 145 -1.86 2.18 -1.76
C LEU A 145 -2.90 2.07 -0.63
N GLY A 146 -3.50 0.90 -0.43
CA GLY A 146 -4.40 0.64 0.70
C GLY A 146 -3.67 0.68 2.03
N GLU A 147 -2.47 0.10 2.11
CA GLU A 147 -1.64 0.15 3.30
C GLU A 147 -1.27 1.60 3.67
N ARG A 148 -0.90 2.41 2.68
CA ARG A 148 -0.65 3.85 2.87
C ARG A 148 -1.87 4.59 3.37
N ARG A 149 -3.05 4.33 2.80
CA ARG A 149 -4.30 4.93 3.27
C ARG A 149 -4.55 4.65 4.76
N ILE A 150 -4.32 3.42 5.21
CA ILE A 150 -4.45 3.05 6.63
C ILE A 150 -3.34 3.71 7.47
N ALA A 151 -2.10 3.65 7.01
CA ALA A 151 -0.95 4.25 7.69
C ALA A 151 -1.09 5.77 7.88
N LEU A 152 -1.62 6.49 6.89
CA LEU A 152 -1.93 7.91 7.00
C LEU A 152 -2.95 8.17 8.11
N GLY A 153 -4.00 7.34 8.20
CA GLY A 153 -4.96 7.40 9.30
C GLY A 153 -4.29 7.24 10.67
N LEU A 154 -3.41 6.24 10.80
CA LEU A 154 -2.65 6.00 12.04
C LEU A 154 -1.73 7.18 12.38
N GLN A 155 -0.87 7.60 11.46
CA GLN A 155 0.08 8.70 11.67
C GLN A 155 -0.62 10.02 12.03
N LEU A 156 -1.81 10.27 11.47
CA LEU A 156 -2.53 11.51 11.67
C LEU A 156 -3.36 11.53 12.95
N THR A 157 -3.72 10.37 13.51
CA THR A 157 -4.55 10.24 14.72
C THR A 157 -3.77 9.84 15.97
N SER A 158 -2.59 9.24 15.80
CA SER A 158 -1.74 8.75 16.88
C SER A 158 -0.59 9.72 17.17
N ASN A 159 -0.49 10.20 18.42
CA ASN A 159 0.56 11.13 18.82
C ASN A 159 1.91 10.45 19.11
N ASN A 160 1.92 9.12 19.25
CA ASN A 160 3.09 8.31 19.57
C ASN A 160 3.84 7.79 18.34
N ILE A 161 3.40 8.09 17.11
CA ILE A 161 4.05 7.60 15.88
C ILE A 161 4.84 8.72 15.20
N GLN A 162 6.11 8.44 14.92
CA GLN A 162 6.99 9.31 14.12
C GLN A 162 7.35 8.58 12.83
N TRP A 163 6.78 9.02 11.72
CA TRP A 163 6.94 8.38 10.43
C TRP A 163 7.10 9.40 9.29
N PRO A 164 8.27 10.05 9.17
CA PRO A 164 8.46 11.13 8.20
C PRO A 164 8.37 10.66 6.74
N GLU A 165 8.89 9.48 6.43
CA GLU A 165 8.97 8.94 5.06
C GLU A 165 7.63 8.47 4.50
N LEU A 166 6.57 8.42 5.32
CA LEU A 166 5.22 8.14 4.84
C LEU A 166 4.73 9.27 3.93
N PHE A 167 5.17 10.50 4.20
CA PHE A 167 4.76 11.66 3.41
C PHE A 167 5.57 11.75 2.12
N VAL A 168 4.86 11.95 1.01
CA VAL A 168 5.44 12.08 -0.33
C VAL A 168 5.30 13.50 -0.84
N ASP A 169 6.29 13.90 -1.64
CA ASP A 169 6.23 15.13 -2.41
C ASP A 169 5.27 15.00 -3.60
N ASP A 170 4.93 16.14 -4.21
CA ASP A 170 4.15 16.17 -5.44
C ASP A 170 4.88 15.39 -6.55
N ALA A 171 4.20 14.38 -7.11
CA ALA A 171 4.69 13.57 -8.22
C ALA A 171 5.04 14.40 -9.49
N SER A 172 4.51 15.62 -9.61
CA SER A 172 4.78 16.54 -10.72
C SER A 172 6.21 17.09 -10.73
N THR A 173 6.97 16.98 -9.62
CA THR A 173 8.40 17.35 -9.59
C THR A 173 9.27 16.48 -10.50
N LEU A 174 8.72 15.39 -11.07
CA LEU A 174 9.37 14.50 -12.01
C LEU A 174 9.12 14.84 -13.49
N LEU A 175 8.28 15.83 -13.80
CA LEU A 175 7.88 16.17 -15.18
C LEU A 175 8.42 17.55 -15.59
N ILE A 176 9.03 17.62 -16.79
CA ILE A 176 9.45 18.88 -17.41
C ILE A 176 8.42 19.28 -18.48
N HIS A 177 7.88 20.51 -18.35
CA HIS A 177 7.31 21.42 -19.37
C HIS A 177 5.79 21.60 -19.57
N ASP A 178 5.51 22.90 -19.81
CA ASP A 178 4.47 23.60 -20.58
C ASP A 178 3.62 22.77 -21.57
N VAL A 179 2.60 22.06 -21.06
CA VAL A 179 1.51 21.54 -21.88
C VAL A 179 0.20 22.18 -21.41
N GLU A 180 -0.62 22.67 -22.35
CA GLU A 180 -1.97 23.15 -22.03
C GLU A 180 -2.74 22.05 -21.28
N PRO A 181 -3.38 22.37 -20.15
CA PRO A 181 -4.12 21.38 -19.38
C PRO A 181 -5.28 20.84 -20.22
N VAL A 182 -5.19 19.57 -20.60
CA VAL A 182 -6.31 18.87 -21.21
C VAL A 182 -7.27 18.51 -20.09
N ASP A 183 -8.52 18.95 -20.19
CA ASP A 183 -9.59 18.66 -19.23
C ASP A 183 -10.02 17.19 -19.34
N ILE A 184 -9.24 16.32 -18.71
CA ILE A 184 -9.46 14.87 -18.66
C ILE A 184 -9.65 14.48 -17.20
N ASN A 185 -10.74 13.76 -16.90
CA ASN A 185 -10.88 13.07 -15.62
C ASN A 185 -10.02 11.79 -15.64
N PRO A 186 -8.90 11.73 -14.90
CA PRO A 186 -8.01 10.57 -14.97
C PRO A 186 -8.64 9.29 -14.41
N PHE A 187 -9.58 9.41 -13.47
CA PHE A 187 -10.27 8.26 -12.88
C PHE A 187 -11.24 7.60 -13.87
N GLU A 188 -11.86 8.38 -14.77
CA GLU A 188 -12.72 7.81 -15.82
C GLU A 188 -11.94 6.89 -16.76
N ILE A 189 -10.70 7.24 -17.08
CA ILE A 189 -9.83 6.42 -17.93
C ILE A 189 -9.27 5.25 -17.13
N LEU A 190 -8.69 5.51 -15.95
CA LEU A 190 -8.03 4.49 -15.12
C LEU A 190 -9.02 3.40 -14.66
N LEU A 191 -10.24 3.78 -14.31
CA LEU A 191 -11.29 2.88 -13.83
C LEU A 191 -12.28 2.45 -14.94
N SER A 192 -12.01 2.82 -16.20
CA SER A 192 -12.91 2.56 -17.34
C SER A 192 -13.36 1.10 -17.42
N ASP A 193 -12.47 0.13 -17.19
CA ASP A 193 -12.82 -1.29 -17.21
C ASP A 193 -13.68 -1.73 -16.02
N ALA A 194 -13.39 -1.22 -14.83
CA ALA A 194 -14.16 -1.52 -13.62
C ALA A 194 -15.60 -0.99 -13.75
N VAL A 195 -15.74 0.25 -14.25
CA VAL A 195 -17.04 0.86 -14.55
C VAL A 195 -17.77 0.08 -15.64
N ARG A 196 -17.08 -0.29 -16.72
CA ARG A 196 -17.62 -1.11 -17.82
C ARG A 196 -18.21 -2.43 -17.30
N ARG A 197 -17.50 -3.15 -16.45
CA ARG A 197 -17.95 -4.45 -15.90
C ARG A 197 -19.24 -4.31 -15.10
N ARG A 198 -19.32 -3.33 -14.21
CA ARG A 198 -20.56 -3.05 -13.46
C ARG A 198 -21.74 -2.77 -14.38
N GLN A 199 -21.50 -2.09 -15.50
CA GLN A 199 -22.54 -1.83 -16.50
C GLN A 199 -22.89 -3.07 -17.33
N ASN A 200 -21.92 -3.91 -17.68
CA ASN A 200 -22.15 -5.16 -18.41
C ASN A 200 -22.85 -6.24 -17.57
N ASP A 201 -22.64 -6.29 -16.25
CA ASP A 201 -23.43 -7.15 -15.36
C ASP A 201 -24.91 -6.73 -15.31
N VAL A 202 -25.22 -5.50 -15.72
CA VAL A 202 -26.57 -4.93 -15.79
C VAL A 202 -27.16 -4.98 -17.20
N LEU A 203 -26.32 -5.04 -18.25
CA LEU A 203 -26.72 -4.98 -19.66
C LEU A 203 -26.48 -6.34 -20.35
N THR A 204 -27.53 -6.93 -20.91
CA THR A 204 -27.47 -8.22 -21.63
C THR A 204 -26.48 -8.20 -22.81
N PRO A 205 -25.93 -9.35 -23.23
CA PRO A 205 -24.76 -9.45 -24.15
C PRO A 205 -24.97 -8.95 -25.59
N ASP A 206 -26.15 -8.43 -25.92
CA ASP A 206 -26.57 -8.16 -27.31
C ASP A 206 -26.37 -6.70 -27.74
N ASN A 207 -25.40 -6.00 -27.13
CA ASN A 207 -25.07 -4.62 -27.53
C ASN A 207 -24.20 -4.63 -28.80
N SER A 208 -24.87 -4.75 -29.95
CA SER A 208 -24.29 -4.62 -31.29
C SER A 208 -23.93 -3.17 -31.67
N ASP A 209 -24.03 -2.20 -30.74
CA ASP A 209 -23.73 -0.79 -31.00
C ASP A 209 -22.26 -0.59 -31.39
N PRO A 210 -21.98 -0.09 -32.61
CA PRO A 210 -20.62 0.21 -33.06
C PRO A 210 -19.89 1.24 -32.19
N GLN A 211 -20.61 2.21 -31.61
CA GLN A 211 -19.99 3.22 -30.75
C GLN A 211 -19.53 2.62 -29.43
N PHE A 212 -20.32 1.68 -28.89
CA PHE A 212 -19.95 0.91 -27.70
C PHE A 212 -18.69 0.06 -27.95
N LYS A 213 -18.57 -0.57 -29.12
CA LYS A 213 -17.35 -1.33 -29.51
C LYS A 213 -16.12 -0.45 -29.70
N ILE A 214 -16.28 0.79 -30.18
CA ILE A 214 -15.17 1.75 -30.30
C ILE A 214 -14.73 2.24 -28.92
N ALA A 215 -15.68 2.61 -28.05
CA ALA A 215 -15.39 2.98 -26.66
C ALA A 215 -14.70 1.83 -25.90
N GLN A 216 -15.09 0.57 -26.14
CA GLN A 216 -14.42 -0.61 -25.59
C GLN A 216 -12.96 -0.76 -26.03
N ARG A 217 -12.62 -0.37 -27.26
CA ARG A 217 -11.23 -0.43 -27.75
C ARG A 217 -10.34 0.67 -27.17
N LEU A 218 -10.94 1.76 -26.68
CA LEU A 218 -10.26 2.91 -26.12
C LEU A 218 -10.21 2.91 -24.58
N ALA A 219 -10.84 1.92 -23.93
CA ALA A 219 -10.75 1.71 -22.48
C ALA A 219 -9.43 1.02 -22.09
N LEU A 220 -8.96 1.29 -20.88
CA LEU A 220 -7.79 0.62 -20.31
C LEU A 220 -8.16 -0.83 -19.96
N GLN A 221 -7.54 -1.80 -20.62
CA GLN A 221 -7.85 -3.22 -20.50
C GLN A 221 -7.08 -3.85 -19.34
N VAL A 222 -7.46 -3.53 -18.11
CA VAL A 222 -6.71 -3.93 -16.89
C VAL A 222 -6.86 -5.41 -16.51
N THR A 223 -7.75 -6.14 -17.14
CA THR A 223 -8.12 -7.50 -16.70
C THR A 223 -7.87 -8.59 -17.73
N THR A 224 -7.41 -8.21 -18.91
CA THR A 224 -6.99 -9.13 -19.96
C THR A 224 -5.53 -9.50 -19.73
N GLU A 225 -5.14 -10.76 -19.87
CA GLU A 225 -3.71 -11.14 -19.83
C GLU A 225 -2.93 -10.57 -21.02
N GLN A 226 -3.62 -10.32 -22.14
CA GLN A 226 -3.07 -9.70 -23.34
C GLN A 226 -4.08 -8.73 -23.93
N PRO A 227 -3.78 -7.41 -23.98
CA PRO A 227 -4.69 -6.45 -24.56
C PRO A 227 -4.66 -6.49 -26.10
N ASP A 228 -5.81 -6.32 -26.75
CA ASP A 228 -5.93 -6.40 -28.22
C ASP A 228 -5.21 -5.24 -28.96
N ASN A 229 -5.02 -4.10 -28.29
CA ASN A 229 -4.44 -2.88 -28.86
C ASN A 229 -3.34 -2.31 -27.94
N LEU A 230 -2.27 -3.07 -27.75
CA LEU A 230 -1.20 -2.76 -26.79
C LEU A 230 -0.64 -1.33 -26.95
N ASP A 231 -0.43 -0.84 -28.18
CA ASP A 231 0.05 0.53 -28.44
C ASP A 231 -0.91 1.60 -27.90
N VAL A 232 -2.22 1.37 -28.01
CA VAL A 232 -3.24 2.27 -27.43
C VAL A 232 -3.19 2.22 -25.91
N GLN A 233 -3.00 1.02 -25.33
CA GLN A 233 -2.88 0.88 -23.88
C GLN A 233 -1.65 1.61 -23.33
N TYR A 234 -0.49 1.51 -24.00
CA TYR A 234 0.68 2.29 -23.64
C TYR A 234 0.44 3.79 -23.77
N ALA A 235 -0.21 4.24 -24.84
CA ALA A 235 -0.54 5.66 -25.03
C ALA A 235 -1.46 6.19 -23.92
N LEU A 236 -2.45 5.40 -23.48
CA LEU A 236 -3.34 5.76 -22.37
C LEU A 236 -2.58 5.85 -21.04
N LEU A 237 -1.75 4.86 -20.71
CA LEU A 237 -0.95 4.86 -19.50
C LEU A 237 0.06 6.02 -19.50
N ALA A 238 0.73 6.26 -20.63
CA ALA A 238 1.65 7.37 -20.79
C ALA A 238 0.94 8.74 -20.66
N ALA A 239 -0.26 8.88 -21.21
CA ALA A 239 -1.04 10.11 -21.06
C ALA A 239 -1.39 10.34 -19.57
N LEU A 240 -1.89 9.31 -18.89
CA LEU A 240 -2.23 9.37 -17.46
C LEU A 240 -1.01 9.69 -16.58
N SER A 241 0.13 9.07 -16.84
CA SER A 241 1.37 9.30 -16.07
C SER A 241 1.95 10.71 -16.25
N ASN A 242 1.60 11.40 -17.34
CA ASN A 242 2.08 12.76 -17.61
C ASN A 242 1.10 13.85 -17.15
N LEU A 243 -0.06 13.49 -16.59
CA LEU A 243 -0.98 14.47 -16.03
C LEU A 243 -0.40 15.10 -14.74
N PRO A 244 -0.54 16.42 -14.54
CA PRO A 244 -0.08 17.05 -13.31
C PRO A 244 -0.91 16.59 -12.11
N SER A 245 -0.32 16.52 -10.92
CA SER A 245 -1.02 16.08 -9.70
C SER A 245 -2.25 16.91 -9.36
N VAL A 246 -2.28 18.19 -9.74
CA VAL A 246 -3.47 19.05 -9.56
C VAL A 246 -4.68 18.52 -10.33
N GLN A 247 -4.48 17.91 -11.50
CA GLN A 247 -5.54 17.29 -12.28
C GLN A 247 -6.07 16.07 -11.52
N TRP A 248 -5.20 15.18 -11.06
CA TRP A 248 -5.59 14.04 -10.22
C TRP A 248 -6.36 14.47 -8.97
N LEU A 249 -5.86 15.47 -8.25
CA LEU A 249 -6.50 16.01 -7.05
C LEU A 249 -7.90 16.58 -7.31
N THR A 250 -8.10 17.22 -8.47
CA THR A 250 -9.37 17.86 -8.83
C THR A 250 -10.53 16.84 -8.89
N TYR A 251 -10.25 15.62 -9.35
CA TYR A 251 -11.24 14.55 -9.48
C TYR A 251 -11.17 13.51 -8.37
N ALA A 252 -10.14 13.55 -7.52
CA ALA A 252 -9.93 12.56 -6.48
C ALA A 252 -11.06 12.58 -5.45
N ASN A 253 -11.64 11.41 -5.23
CA ASN A 253 -12.52 11.15 -4.11
C ASN A 253 -12.17 9.78 -3.49
N GLN A 254 -12.63 9.56 -2.27
CA GLN A 254 -12.23 8.38 -1.51
C GLN A 254 -12.69 7.07 -2.13
N SER A 255 -13.87 7.04 -2.77
CA SER A 255 -14.39 5.83 -3.41
C SER A 255 -13.51 5.42 -4.60
N ASP A 256 -13.15 6.37 -5.46
CA ASP A 256 -12.37 6.08 -6.66
C ASP A 256 -10.91 5.76 -6.32
N LEU A 257 -10.33 6.40 -5.30
CA LEU A 257 -9.01 6.03 -4.79
C LEU A 257 -8.98 4.59 -4.26
N ILE A 258 -9.97 4.19 -3.45
CA ILE A 258 -10.07 2.82 -2.95
C ILE A 258 -10.28 1.83 -4.10
N MET A 259 -11.06 2.19 -5.11
CA MET A 259 -11.25 1.32 -6.28
C MET A 259 -9.93 1.15 -7.06
N ALA A 260 -9.18 2.23 -7.23
CA ALA A 260 -7.90 2.23 -7.95
C ALA A 260 -6.84 1.36 -7.26
N GLU A 261 -6.85 1.24 -5.92
CA GLU A 261 -5.92 0.39 -5.15
C GLU A 261 -5.77 -1.02 -5.74
N SER A 262 -6.88 -1.64 -6.14
CA SER A 262 -6.93 -3.00 -6.71
C SER A 262 -6.15 -3.19 -8.01
N LEU A 263 -5.80 -2.09 -8.70
CA LEU A 263 -5.04 -2.15 -9.95
C LEU A 263 -3.53 -2.32 -9.71
N PHE A 264 -3.03 -2.03 -8.50
CA PHE A 264 -1.59 -1.88 -8.25
C PHE A 264 -0.98 -3.04 -7.44
N TYR A 265 -1.70 -4.13 -7.28
CA TYR A 265 -1.18 -5.33 -6.63
C TYR A 265 -1.75 -6.60 -7.25
N ASN A 266 -1.06 -7.70 -7.01
CA ASN A 266 -1.44 -9.04 -7.35
C ASN A 266 -0.89 -10.00 -6.29
N GLN A 267 -1.75 -10.44 -5.37
CA GLN A 267 -1.37 -11.31 -4.25
C GLN A 267 -0.83 -12.68 -4.71
N TYR A 268 -1.22 -13.14 -5.91
CA TYR A 268 -0.86 -14.45 -6.44
C TYR A 268 -0.27 -14.35 -7.85
N PRO A 269 0.92 -13.73 -8.00
CA PRO A 269 1.51 -13.46 -9.32
C PRO A 269 1.84 -14.73 -10.13
N GLN A 270 1.90 -15.88 -9.46
CA GLN A 270 2.16 -17.18 -10.06
C GLN A 270 0.95 -17.79 -10.78
N THR A 271 -0.28 -17.38 -10.47
CA THR A 271 -1.50 -18.01 -11.01
C THR A 271 -2.15 -17.20 -12.13
N ALA A 272 -2.16 -15.88 -11.99
CA ALA A 272 -2.61 -14.95 -13.02
C ALA A 272 -1.81 -13.65 -12.82
N SER A 273 -1.37 -13.02 -13.91
CA SER A 273 -0.66 -11.74 -13.83
C SER A 273 -1.33 -10.70 -14.71
N TYR A 274 -1.50 -9.50 -14.17
CA TYR A 274 -1.94 -8.37 -14.96
C TYR A 274 -0.81 -7.95 -15.89
N TRP A 275 -1.09 -7.91 -17.20
CA TRP A 275 -0.08 -7.66 -18.23
C TRP A 275 0.79 -6.45 -17.92
N TYR A 276 0.18 -5.38 -17.40
CA TYR A 276 0.83 -4.12 -17.13
C TYR A 276 1.77 -4.16 -15.90
N LEU A 277 1.61 -5.12 -14.98
CA LEU A 277 2.50 -5.30 -13.82
C LEU A 277 3.75 -6.11 -14.15
N ILE A 278 3.70 -6.88 -15.25
CA ILE A 278 4.81 -7.73 -15.72
C ILE A 278 5.47 -7.19 -16.99
N ASP A 279 4.90 -6.16 -17.59
CA ASP A 279 5.44 -5.47 -18.76
C ASP A 279 6.40 -4.33 -18.36
N ASN A 280 7.59 -4.33 -18.95
CA ASN A 280 8.65 -3.39 -18.55
C ASN A 280 8.31 -1.94 -18.88
N GLN A 281 7.52 -1.68 -19.93
CA GLN A 281 7.14 -0.32 -20.35
C GLN A 281 5.92 0.17 -19.57
N ALA A 282 4.85 -0.61 -19.48
CA ALA A 282 3.63 -0.24 -18.77
C ALA A 282 3.89 0.02 -17.28
N SER A 283 4.76 -0.79 -16.67
CA SER A 283 5.13 -0.65 -15.26
C SER A 283 5.79 0.69 -14.93
N GLN A 284 6.51 1.31 -15.88
CA GLN A 284 7.08 2.65 -15.68
C GLN A 284 5.98 3.70 -15.51
N TYR A 285 4.98 3.67 -16.41
CA TYR A 285 3.86 4.61 -16.35
C TYR A 285 3.01 4.40 -15.11
N LEU A 286 2.78 3.14 -14.73
CA LEU A 286 2.02 2.81 -13.53
C LEU A 286 2.70 3.25 -12.25
N ASP A 287 4.03 3.21 -12.19
CA ASP A 287 4.72 3.70 -11.00
C ASP A 287 4.45 5.19 -10.77
N THR A 288 4.48 6.01 -11.82
CA THR A 288 4.13 7.43 -11.74
C THR A 288 2.66 7.64 -11.39
N ILE A 289 1.72 6.93 -12.04
CA ILE A 289 0.29 7.00 -11.73
C ILE A 289 0.04 6.69 -10.24
N ARG A 290 0.69 5.63 -9.72
CA ARG A 290 0.61 5.24 -8.32
C ARG A 290 1.10 6.33 -7.38
N HIS A 291 2.15 7.07 -7.73
CA HIS A 291 2.62 8.21 -6.94
C HIS A 291 1.58 9.34 -6.90
N HIS A 292 0.91 9.64 -8.03
CA HIS A 292 -0.20 10.62 -8.03
C HIS A 292 -1.32 10.18 -7.08
N LEU A 293 -1.73 8.90 -7.14
CA LEU A 293 -2.78 8.37 -6.25
C LEU A 293 -2.37 8.45 -4.77
N ALA A 294 -1.13 8.10 -4.46
CA ALA A 294 -0.57 8.20 -3.10
C ALA A 294 -0.56 9.64 -2.58
N TYR A 295 -0.22 10.61 -3.45
CA TYR A 295 -0.27 12.03 -3.13
C TYR A 295 -1.72 12.50 -2.90
N CYS A 296 -2.67 12.08 -3.74
CA CYS A 296 -4.10 12.37 -3.54
C CYS A 296 -4.62 11.84 -2.19
N GLN A 297 -4.30 10.59 -1.84
CA GLN A 297 -4.65 10.02 -0.52
C GLN A 297 -4.10 10.87 0.63
N GLN A 298 -2.84 11.31 0.53
CA GLN A 298 -2.20 12.16 1.54
C GLN A 298 -2.89 13.51 1.69
N VAL A 299 -3.14 14.23 0.59
CA VAL A 299 -3.78 15.54 0.63
C VAL A 299 -5.17 15.45 1.23
N ILE A 300 -5.99 14.48 0.81
CA ILE A 300 -7.34 14.27 1.36
C ILE A 300 -7.27 14.01 2.88
N ALA A 301 -6.35 13.15 3.33
CA ALA A 301 -6.20 12.84 4.75
C ALA A 301 -5.78 14.05 5.58
N LEU A 302 -4.85 14.87 5.07
CA LEU A 302 -4.41 16.11 5.72
C LEU A 302 -5.53 17.15 5.80
N THR A 303 -6.29 17.35 4.72
CA THR A 303 -7.44 18.26 4.69
C THR A 303 -8.53 17.81 5.66
N ALA A 304 -8.78 16.51 5.76
CA ALA A 304 -9.72 15.96 6.74
C ALA A 304 -9.27 16.25 8.18
N LYS A 305 -7.99 16.03 8.51
CA LYS A 305 -7.43 16.35 9.83
C LYS A 305 -7.59 17.82 10.18
N GLN A 306 -7.21 18.73 9.28
CA GLN A 306 -7.32 20.18 9.50
C GLN A 306 -8.77 20.60 9.75
N SER A 307 -9.70 20.10 8.94
CA SER A 307 -11.13 20.36 9.10
C SER A 307 -11.68 19.89 10.46
N HIS A 308 -11.16 18.78 11.00
CA HIS A 308 -11.51 18.31 12.33
C HIS A 308 -10.95 19.21 13.45
N THR A 309 -9.71 19.68 13.33
CA THR A 309 -9.10 20.60 14.28
C THR A 309 -9.82 21.95 14.32
N ASP A 310 -10.20 22.49 13.17
CA ASP A 310 -10.92 23.77 13.08
C ASP A 310 -12.32 23.71 13.70
N ARG A 311 -13.00 22.55 13.62
CA ARG A 311 -14.29 22.35 14.29
C ARG A 311 -14.16 22.24 15.81
N GLN A 312 -13.04 21.72 16.32
CA GLN A 312 -12.80 21.59 17.76
C GLN A 312 -12.35 22.91 18.40
N SER A 313 -11.81 23.87 17.64
CA SER A 313 -11.37 25.17 18.16
C SER A 313 -12.48 26.22 18.22
N ILE A 314 -13.65 25.96 17.62
CA ILE A 314 -14.81 26.87 17.57
C ILE A 314 -15.91 26.48 18.59
N GLY A 315 -15.80 25.30 19.24
CA GLY A 315 -16.76 24.80 20.24
C GLY A 315 -16.22 24.88 21.66
#